data_AF-A0A143XBR0-F1
#
_entry.id   AF-A0A143XBR0-F1
#
_cell.length_a   1.000
_cell.length_b   1.000
_cell.length_c   1.000
_cell.angle_alpha   90.00
_cell.angle_beta   90.00
_cell.angle_gamma   90.00
#
_symmetry.space_group_name_H-M   'P 1'
#
loop_
_entity.id
_entity.type
_entity.pdbx_description
1 polymer ?
#
loop_
_entity_poly.entity_id
_entity_poly.type
_entity_poly.pdbx_seq_one_letter_code
_entity_poly.pdbx_strand_id
1 'polypeptide(L)'
;MQAERYFGSYARFDTKSKKDAAPLLGADNAVGDAFDIVFLSEEGVSVAWLKNRFDRLVGYFNAEFSRKLHILSARGWTVKAFLSFVAYTDSPEPGQYWGEVAVVCYDPALKEPFSQFEKALSRRLADGVRPDIDLGEQGVDQIVRSGGTWQPKATQPFPEKASGTVILKSRRTFSESLIEQGRKKNKGCYVISWAFLLVLAVGVVLALKSCGAF
;
A
#
# COMPACT_ATOMS: atom_id res chain seq x y z
N MET A 1 -28.77 14.91 -9.05
CA MET A 1 -27.97 13.66 -8.99
C MET A 1 -26.64 14.02 -8.37
N GLN A 2 -26.35 13.55 -7.16
CA GLN A 2 -25.04 13.74 -6.56
C GLN A 2 -24.04 12.93 -7.41
N ALA A 3 -23.01 13.58 -7.94
CA ALA A 3 -21.98 12.86 -8.69
C ALA A 3 -21.30 11.88 -7.74
N GLU A 4 -21.11 10.64 -8.16
CA GLU A 4 -20.33 9.63 -7.42
C GLU A 4 -18.93 10.23 -7.14
N ARG A 5 -18.50 10.31 -5.87
CA ARG A 5 -17.22 10.94 -5.47
C ARG A 5 -16.14 9.92 -5.10
N TYR A 6 -16.50 8.65 -5.10
CA TYR A 6 -15.70 7.56 -4.58
C TYR A 6 -15.96 6.27 -5.37
N PHE A 7 -14.91 5.49 -5.56
CA PHE A 7 -15.01 4.11 -6.02
C PHE A 7 -14.03 3.25 -5.21
N GLY A 8 -14.53 2.16 -4.65
CA GLY A 8 -13.72 1.21 -3.89
C GLY A 8 -14.07 -0.22 -4.28
N SER A 9 -13.06 -1.04 -4.56
CA SER A 9 -13.25 -2.47 -4.85
C SER A 9 -11.96 -3.23 -4.62
N TYR A 10 -12.10 -4.50 -4.28
CA TYR A 10 -11.01 -5.45 -4.46
C TYR A 10 -10.87 -5.81 -5.94
N ALA A 11 -9.63 -5.93 -6.41
CA ALA A 11 -9.35 -6.26 -7.81
C ALA A 11 -8.13 -7.19 -7.91
N ARG A 12 -8.31 -8.25 -8.70
CA ARG A 12 -7.23 -9.15 -9.07
C ARG A 12 -6.25 -8.46 -10.00
N PHE A 13 -4.97 -8.66 -9.74
CA PHE A 13 -3.89 -8.36 -10.65
C PHE A 13 -3.13 -9.63 -10.99
N ASP A 14 -2.56 -9.68 -12.18
CA ASP A 14 -1.73 -10.78 -12.65
C ASP A 14 -0.29 -10.31 -12.86
N THR A 15 0.63 -11.26 -12.93
CA THR A 15 2.06 -11.01 -13.20
C THR A 15 2.42 -11.50 -14.60
N LYS A 16 3.42 -10.88 -15.27
CA LYS A 16 3.84 -11.31 -16.62
C LYS A 16 4.46 -12.70 -16.61
N SER A 17 5.20 -13.02 -15.54
CA SER A 17 5.90 -14.30 -15.42
C SER A 17 6.20 -14.64 -13.96
N LYS A 18 6.58 -15.91 -13.69
CA LYS A 18 7.09 -16.33 -12.38
C LYS A 18 8.29 -15.49 -11.90
N LYS A 19 9.14 -15.05 -12.84
CA LYS A 19 10.32 -14.23 -12.53
C LYS A 19 9.91 -12.82 -12.07
N ASP A 20 8.95 -12.22 -12.76
CA ASP A 20 8.45 -10.88 -12.46
C ASP A 20 7.61 -10.86 -11.17
N ALA A 21 7.08 -12.02 -10.78
CA ALA A 21 6.35 -12.20 -9.54
C ALA A 21 7.24 -12.37 -8.30
N ALA A 22 8.50 -12.78 -8.45
CA ALA A 22 9.38 -13.06 -7.30
C ALA A 22 9.45 -11.90 -6.27
N PRO A 23 9.48 -10.61 -6.68
CA PRO A 23 9.44 -9.48 -5.75
C PRO A 23 8.18 -9.42 -4.86
N LEU A 24 7.05 -10.01 -5.25
CA LEU A 24 5.80 -10.01 -4.46
C LEU A 24 5.94 -10.79 -3.15
N LEU A 25 6.82 -11.80 -3.14
CA LEU A 25 7.07 -12.61 -1.96
C LEU A 25 8.05 -11.94 -0.98
N GLY A 26 8.74 -10.89 -1.43
CA GLY A 26 9.71 -10.15 -0.62
C GLY A 26 9.08 -9.02 0.20
N ALA A 27 9.91 -8.44 1.07
CA ALA A 27 9.57 -7.30 1.93
C ALA A 27 9.43 -5.96 1.16
N ASP A 28 9.65 -5.96 -0.16
CA ASP A 28 9.47 -4.78 -1.01
C ASP A 28 8.01 -4.57 -1.41
N ASN A 29 7.20 -5.62 -1.27
CA ASN A 29 5.77 -5.64 -1.59
C ASN A 29 5.03 -6.35 -0.45
N ALA A 30 5.07 -5.78 0.75
CA ALA A 30 4.39 -6.34 1.91
C ALA A 30 2.87 -6.15 1.82
N VAL A 31 2.10 -7.05 2.44
CA VAL A 31 0.64 -6.85 2.53
C VAL A 31 0.37 -5.55 3.29
N GLY A 32 -0.58 -4.79 2.77
CA GLY A 32 -0.90 -3.43 3.20
C GLY A 32 -0.06 -2.34 2.56
N ASP A 33 0.99 -2.66 1.79
CA ASP A 33 1.76 -1.64 1.07
C ASP A 33 0.91 -0.98 -0.02
N ALA A 34 1.10 0.33 -0.17
CA ALA A 34 0.44 1.14 -1.18
C ALA A 34 1.20 1.07 -2.52
N PHE A 35 0.44 1.08 -3.60
CA PHE A 35 0.89 1.09 -4.98
C PHE A 35 0.27 2.29 -5.69
N ASP A 36 1.08 2.93 -6.52
CA ASP A 36 0.58 3.82 -7.57
C ASP A 36 0.04 2.98 -8.72
N ILE A 37 -0.95 3.53 -9.43
CA ILE A 37 -1.44 2.95 -10.68
C ILE A 37 -0.89 3.80 -11.84
N VAL A 38 -0.13 3.15 -12.72
CA VAL A 38 0.40 3.78 -13.94
C VAL A 38 -0.18 3.10 -15.17
N PHE A 39 -0.42 3.87 -16.23
CA PHE A 39 -1.02 3.36 -17.46
C PHE A 39 0.06 3.22 -18.53
N LEU A 40 0.22 2.02 -19.06
CA LEU A 40 1.15 1.71 -20.14
C LEU A 40 0.38 1.30 -21.38
N SER A 41 0.84 1.75 -22.55
CA SER A 41 0.28 1.31 -23.83
C SER A 41 0.94 -0.01 -24.23
N GLU A 42 0.18 -1.09 -24.21
CA GLU A 42 0.60 -2.42 -24.68
C GLU A 42 -0.30 -2.82 -25.86
N GLU A 43 0.28 -3.06 -27.04
CA GLU A 43 -0.46 -3.45 -28.26
C GLU A 43 -1.64 -2.50 -28.63
N GLY A 44 -1.49 -1.20 -28.34
CA GLY A 44 -2.52 -0.19 -28.59
C GLY A 44 -3.62 -0.13 -27.53
N VAL A 45 -3.52 -0.93 -26.46
CA VAL A 45 -4.44 -0.92 -25.32
C VAL A 45 -3.75 -0.31 -24.10
N SER A 46 -4.43 0.60 -23.41
CA SER A 46 -3.94 1.15 -22.15
C SER A 46 -4.18 0.16 -21.00
N VAL A 47 -3.10 -0.40 -20.46
CA VAL A 47 -3.10 -1.36 -19.36
C VAL A 47 -2.70 -0.65 -18.07
N ALA A 48 -3.46 -0.87 -17.00
CA ALA A 48 -3.16 -0.33 -15.68
C ALA A 48 -2.19 -1.27 -14.94
N TRP A 49 -1.09 -0.69 -14.46
CA TRP A 49 0.00 -1.38 -13.79
C TRP A 49 0.15 -0.89 -12.34
N LEU A 50 0.39 -1.83 -11.44
CA LEU A 50 0.80 -1.58 -10.07
C LEU A 50 2.28 -1.21 -10.03
N LYS A 51 2.58 0.02 -9.60
CA LYS A 51 3.92 0.50 -9.35
C LYS A 51 4.14 0.65 -7.85
N ASN A 52 5.12 -0.07 -7.30
CA ASN A 52 5.43 0.04 -5.87
C ASN A 52 6.22 1.32 -5.55
N ARG A 53 6.43 1.58 -4.26
CA ARG A 53 7.19 2.76 -3.77
C ARG A 53 8.67 2.80 -4.19
N PHE A 54 9.18 1.74 -4.81
CA PHE A 54 10.55 1.62 -5.32
C PHE A 54 10.59 1.73 -6.85
N ASP A 55 9.53 2.29 -7.45
CA ASP A 55 9.35 2.49 -8.88
C ASP A 55 9.42 1.22 -9.73
N ARG A 56 9.14 0.06 -9.13
CA ARG A 56 9.04 -1.22 -9.85
C ARG A 56 7.60 -1.52 -10.22
N LEU A 57 7.39 -1.96 -11.45
CA LEU A 57 6.12 -2.53 -11.92
C LEU A 57 6.01 -3.96 -11.41
N VAL A 58 4.88 -4.30 -10.80
CA VAL A 58 4.72 -5.54 -10.05
C VAL A 58 3.64 -6.44 -10.63
N GLY A 59 2.58 -5.85 -11.16
CA GLY A 59 1.48 -6.58 -11.78
C GLY A 59 0.56 -5.65 -12.53
N TYR A 60 -0.35 -6.24 -13.29
CA TYR A 60 -1.29 -5.52 -14.14
C TYR A 60 -2.72 -6.00 -13.93
N PHE A 61 -3.67 -5.11 -14.21
CA PHE A 61 -5.08 -5.44 -14.20
C PHE A 61 -5.55 -5.91 -15.58
N ASN A 62 -6.66 -6.64 -15.60
CA ASN A 62 -7.31 -6.98 -16.86
C ASN A 62 -7.79 -5.72 -17.62
N ALA A 63 -8.16 -5.89 -18.89
CA ALA A 63 -8.51 -4.77 -19.77
C ALA A 63 -9.74 -3.97 -19.28
N GLU A 64 -10.77 -4.67 -18.78
CA GLU A 64 -12.00 -4.04 -18.29
C GLU A 64 -11.71 -3.12 -17.10
N PHE A 65 -11.02 -3.63 -16.09
CA PHE A 65 -10.69 -2.88 -14.90
C PHE A 65 -9.69 -1.77 -15.20
N SER A 66 -8.70 -2.02 -16.08
CA SER A 66 -7.77 -0.99 -16.56
C SER A 66 -8.49 0.19 -17.19
N ARG A 67 -9.49 -0.06 -18.04
CA ARG A 67 -10.32 0.98 -18.66
C ARG A 67 -11.08 1.79 -17.61
N LYS A 68 -11.67 1.13 -16.61
CA LYS A 68 -12.36 1.80 -15.50
C LYS A 68 -11.43 2.74 -14.74
N LEU A 69 -10.24 2.25 -14.36
CA LEU A 69 -9.24 3.06 -13.66
C LEU A 69 -8.74 4.23 -14.51
N HIS A 70 -8.56 4.02 -15.81
CA HIS A 70 -8.15 5.07 -16.74
C HIS A 70 -9.19 6.20 -16.80
N ILE A 71 -10.49 5.87 -16.83
CA ILE A 71 -11.57 6.88 -16.80
C ILE A 71 -11.54 7.68 -15.49
N LEU A 72 -11.37 7.01 -14.34
CA LEU A 72 -11.30 7.69 -13.04
C LEU A 72 -10.07 8.59 -12.95
N SER A 73 -8.90 8.10 -13.38
CA SER A 73 -7.67 8.90 -13.43
C SER A 73 -7.80 10.10 -14.38
N ALA A 74 -8.45 9.94 -15.55
CA ALA A 74 -8.71 11.02 -16.50
C ALA A 74 -9.66 12.09 -15.96
N ARG A 75 -10.53 11.75 -15.00
CA ARG A 75 -11.35 12.72 -14.23
C ARG A 75 -10.52 13.49 -13.18
N GLY A 76 -9.23 13.22 -13.07
CA GLY A 76 -8.34 13.81 -12.08
C GLY A 76 -8.46 13.17 -10.69
N TRP A 77 -9.13 12.02 -10.55
CA TRP A 77 -9.27 11.37 -9.25
C TRP A 77 -7.95 10.81 -8.76
N THR A 78 -7.81 10.76 -7.43
CA THR A 78 -6.74 9.98 -6.81
C THR A 78 -7.07 8.51 -6.99
N VAL A 79 -6.11 7.72 -7.46
CA VAL A 79 -6.25 6.28 -7.70
C VAL A 79 -5.09 5.58 -6.99
N LYS A 80 -5.41 4.78 -5.97
CA LYS A 80 -4.43 4.04 -5.16
C LYS A 80 -4.84 2.59 -5.01
N ALA A 81 -3.85 1.71 -4.92
CA ALA A 81 -4.05 0.29 -4.64
C ALA A 81 -3.26 -0.11 -3.38
N PHE A 82 -3.81 -1.03 -2.59
CA PHE A 82 -3.16 -1.55 -1.38
C PHE A 82 -3.11 -3.07 -1.46
N LEU A 83 -1.94 -3.68 -1.35
CA LEU A 83 -1.81 -5.13 -1.47
C LEU A 83 -2.61 -5.84 -0.40
N SER A 84 -3.54 -6.69 -0.81
CA SER A 84 -4.36 -7.49 0.09
C SER A 84 -3.77 -8.87 0.29
N PHE A 85 -3.41 -9.56 -0.79
CA PHE A 85 -2.77 -10.86 -0.71
C PHE A 85 -2.05 -11.22 -2.02
N VAL A 86 -1.19 -12.23 -1.93
CA VAL A 86 -0.51 -12.86 -3.06
C VAL A 86 -0.83 -14.35 -3.06
N ALA A 87 -1.14 -14.89 -4.22
CA ALA A 87 -1.46 -16.29 -4.44
C ALA A 87 -0.67 -16.86 -5.62
N TYR A 88 -0.64 -18.18 -5.67
CA TYR A 88 -0.12 -18.95 -6.77
C TYR A 88 -1.15 -20.00 -7.17
N THR A 89 -1.35 -20.16 -8.47
CA THR A 89 -2.17 -21.23 -9.05
C THR A 89 -1.29 -22.08 -9.94
N ASP A 90 -1.28 -23.39 -9.75
CA ASP A 90 -0.42 -24.32 -10.50
C ASP A 90 -0.91 -24.60 -11.94
N SER A 91 -2.18 -24.29 -12.24
CA SER A 91 -2.84 -24.58 -13.52
C SER A 91 -3.43 -23.33 -14.19
N PRO A 92 -3.33 -23.20 -15.53
CA PRO A 92 -2.61 -24.09 -16.45
C PRO A 92 -1.08 -23.99 -16.28
N GLU A 93 -0.34 -25.01 -16.70
CA GLU A 93 1.12 -24.91 -16.73
C GLU A 93 1.57 -23.92 -17.83
N PRO A 94 2.58 -23.07 -17.55
CA PRO A 94 3.28 -22.93 -16.27
C PRO A 94 2.45 -22.16 -15.24
N GLY A 95 2.41 -22.66 -13.99
CA GLY A 95 1.63 -22.00 -12.93
C GLY A 95 1.98 -20.52 -12.73
N GLN A 96 1.02 -19.76 -12.24
CA GLN A 96 1.03 -18.30 -12.27
C GLN A 96 0.87 -17.71 -10.87
N TYR A 97 1.67 -16.67 -10.60
CA TYR A 97 1.46 -15.81 -9.45
C TYR A 97 0.49 -14.70 -9.81
N TRP A 98 -0.41 -14.43 -8.88
CA TRP A 98 -1.38 -13.35 -8.96
C TRP A 98 -1.61 -12.81 -7.56
N GLY A 99 -2.38 -11.75 -7.45
CA GLY A 99 -2.81 -11.27 -6.16
C GLY A 99 -4.02 -10.40 -6.29
N GLU A 100 -4.40 -9.83 -5.16
CA GLU A 100 -5.50 -8.90 -5.12
C GLU A 100 -5.10 -7.67 -4.32
N VAL A 101 -5.58 -6.52 -4.77
CA VAL A 101 -5.39 -5.24 -4.12
C VAL A 101 -6.75 -4.64 -3.77
N ALA A 102 -6.80 -3.95 -2.64
CA ALA A 102 -7.87 -3.01 -2.35
C ALA A 102 -7.60 -1.74 -3.16
N VAL A 103 -8.46 -1.44 -4.15
CA VAL A 103 -8.35 -0.25 -4.99
C VAL A 103 -9.30 0.81 -4.46
N VAL A 104 -8.73 1.98 -4.16
CA VAL A 104 -9.43 3.13 -3.59
C VAL A 104 -9.23 4.31 -4.53
N CYS A 105 -10.34 4.81 -5.06
CA CYS A 105 -10.38 5.96 -5.94
C CYS A 105 -11.32 7.03 -5.37
N TYR A 106 -10.91 8.29 -5.37
CA TYR A 106 -11.75 9.38 -4.85
C TYR A 106 -11.43 10.73 -5.49
N ASP A 107 -12.43 11.59 -5.46
CA ASP A 107 -12.32 13.00 -5.85
C ASP A 107 -11.21 13.71 -5.04
N PRO A 108 -10.32 14.51 -5.66
CA PRO A 108 -9.27 15.24 -4.96
C PRO A 108 -9.74 16.09 -3.77
N ALA A 109 -10.99 16.55 -3.76
CA ALA A 109 -11.58 17.28 -2.64
C ALA A 109 -11.63 16.44 -1.34
N LEU A 110 -11.59 15.11 -1.44
CA LEU A 110 -11.65 14.18 -0.31
C LEU A 110 -10.26 13.76 0.21
N LYS A 111 -9.18 14.29 -0.35
CA LYS A 111 -7.80 13.85 -0.08
C LYS A 111 -7.43 13.85 1.40
N GLU A 112 -7.80 14.88 2.15
CA GLU A 112 -7.38 15.00 3.55
C GLU A 112 -7.96 13.88 4.43
N PRO A 113 -9.29 13.68 4.52
CA PRO A 113 -9.85 12.59 5.30
C PRO A 113 -9.47 11.21 4.72
N PHE A 114 -9.36 11.07 3.40
CA PHE A 114 -8.98 9.78 2.81
C PHE A 114 -7.52 9.39 3.10
N SER A 115 -6.61 10.35 3.26
CA SER A 115 -5.22 10.05 3.62
C SER A 115 -5.11 9.33 4.98
N GLN A 116 -6.00 9.63 5.93
CA GLN A 116 -6.05 8.95 7.23
C GLN A 116 -6.74 7.59 7.12
N PHE A 117 -7.82 7.54 6.34
CA PHE A 117 -8.52 6.29 6.04
C PHE A 117 -7.58 5.27 5.37
N GLU A 118 -6.79 5.68 4.38
CA GLU A 118 -5.80 4.85 3.67
C GLU A 118 -4.73 4.30 4.61
N LYS A 119 -4.23 5.12 5.55
CA LYS A 119 -3.25 4.66 6.56
C LYS A 119 -3.84 3.57 7.45
N ALA A 120 -5.10 3.71 7.85
CA ALA A 120 -5.79 2.71 8.65
C ALA A 120 -6.10 1.45 7.84
N LEU A 121 -6.55 1.60 6.59
CA LEU A 121 -6.76 0.49 5.65
C LEU A 121 -5.47 -0.32 5.44
N SER A 122 -4.36 0.36 5.15
CA SER A 122 -3.03 -0.25 5.00
C SER A 122 -2.63 -1.08 6.23
N ARG A 123 -2.86 -0.57 7.45
CA ARG A 123 -2.59 -1.32 8.69
C ARG A 123 -3.48 -2.55 8.83
N ARG A 124 -4.78 -2.41 8.60
CA ARG A 124 -5.73 -3.53 8.70
C ARG A 124 -5.39 -4.64 7.71
N LEU A 125 -5.07 -4.29 6.47
CA LEU A 125 -4.59 -5.24 5.47
C LEU A 125 -3.29 -5.91 5.93
N ALA A 126 -2.32 -5.14 6.45
CA ALA A 126 -1.08 -5.70 6.99
C ALA A 126 -1.33 -6.72 8.13
N ASP A 127 -2.39 -6.54 8.92
CA ASP A 127 -2.81 -7.49 9.96
C ASP A 127 -3.60 -8.69 9.41
N GLY A 128 -3.88 -8.71 8.10
CA GLY A 128 -4.63 -9.75 7.40
C GLY A 128 -6.15 -9.54 7.41
N VAL A 129 -6.61 -8.38 7.86
CA VAL A 129 -8.03 -8.01 7.83
C VAL A 129 -8.33 -7.31 6.52
N ARG A 130 -9.31 -7.81 5.77
CA ARG A 130 -9.77 -7.25 4.48
C ARG A 130 -11.08 -6.47 4.69
N PRO A 131 -11.05 -5.15 4.96
CA PRO A 131 -12.25 -4.39 5.23
C PRO A 131 -13.10 -4.26 3.97
N ASP A 132 -14.42 -4.20 4.11
CA ASP A 132 -15.28 -3.91 2.98
C ASP A 132 -15.11 -2.45 2.54
N ILE A 133 -14.57 -2.24 1.34
CA ILE A 133 -14.27 -0.91 0.79
C ILE A 133 -15.26 -0.49 -0.30
N ASP A 134 -16.33 -1.25 -0.55
CA ASP A 134 -17.45 -0.72 -1.32
C ASP A 134 -18.36 0.11 -0.39
N LEU A 135 -17.92 1.34 -0.12
CA LEU A 135 -18.45 2.16 0.97
C LEU A 135 -19.82 2.81 0.67
N GLY A 136 -20.14 2.98 -0.60
CA GLY A 136 -21.20 3.89 -1.06
C GLY A 136 -21.05 5.33 -0.53
N GLU A 137 -22.01 6.20 -0.82
CA GLU A 137 -21.97 7.60 -0.37
C GLU A 137 -22.06 7.73 1.17
N GLN A 138 -22.78 6.82 1.85
CA GLN A 138 -22.90 6.86 3.31
C GLN A 138 -21.57 6.59 4.02
N GLY A 139 -20.77 5.63 3.53
CA GLY A 139 -19.46 5.35 4.09
C GLY A 139 -18.47 6.49 3.82
N VAL A 140 -18.53 7.09 2.62
CA VAL A 140 -17.75 8.29 2.29
C VAL A 140 -18.07 9.45 3.23
N ASP A 141 -19.35 9.72 3.49
CA ASP A 141 -19.76 10.78 4.42
C ASP A 141 -19.28 10.50 5.86
N GLN A 142 -19.25 9.23 6.29
CA GLN A 142 -18.70 8.85 7.61
C GLN A 142 -17.19 9.07 7.68
N ILE A 143 -16.44 8.77 6.60
CA ILE A 143 -15.01 9.09 6.50
C ILE A 143 -14.80 10.60 6.61
N VAL A 144 -15.58 11.41 5.88
CA VAL A 144 -15.45 12.88 5.90
C VAL A 144 -15.76 13.43 7.29
N ARG A 145 -16.90 13.05 7.88
CA ARG A 145 -17.33 13.52 9.22
C ARG A 145 -16.37 13.13 10.34
N SER A 146 -15.71 11.97 10.23
CA SER A 146 -14.77 11.48 11.23
C SER A 146 -13.32 11.93 11.01
N GLY A 147 -13.06 12.77 9.99
CA GLY A 147 -11.70 13.15 9.61
C GLY A 147 -10.83 11.97 9.16
N GLY A 148 -11.46 10.90 8.64
CA GLY A 148 -10.78 9.69 8.17
C GLY A 148 -10.49 8.63 9.23
N THR A 149 -10.97 8.80 10.47
CA THR A 149 -10.77 7.82 11.55
C THR A 149 -11.77 6.67 11.52
N TRP A 150 -12.92 6.88 10.88
CA TRP A 150 -13.91 5.81 10.69
C TRP A 150 -13.39 4.71 9.77
N GLN A 151 -13.76 3.47 10.08
CA GLN A 151 -13.42 2.29 9.31
C GLN A 151 -14.64 1.37 9.20
N PRO A 152 -14.85 0.71 8.04
CA PRO A 152 -15.94 -0.25 7.87
C PRO A 152 -15.73 -1.45 8.80
N LYS A 153 -16.79 -1.85 9.51
CA LYS A 153 -16.75 -3.03 10.38
C LYS A 153 -16.83 -4.33 9.57
N ALA A 154 -17.56 -4.31 8.46
CA ALA A 154 -17.67 -5.43 7.55
C ALA A 154 -16.31 -5.75 6.91
N THR A 155 -16.15 -7.01 6.53
CA THR A 155 -14.94 -7.53 5.89
C THR A 155 -15.30 -8.35 4.67
N GLN A 156 -14.46 -8.30 3.65
CA GLN A 156 -14.55 -9.13 2.46
C GLN A 156 -13.83 -10.48 2.69
N PRO A 157 -14.47 -11.63 2.40
CA PRO A 157 -13.81 -12.93 2.43
C PRO A 157 -12.88 -13.08 1.21
N PHE A 158 -11.82 -13.89 1.34
CA PHE A 158 -10.95 -14.19 0.20
C PHE A 158 -11.78 -14.81 -0.93
N PRO A 159 -11.42 -14.55 -2.21
CA PRO A 159 -12.12 -15.18 -3.32
C PRO A 159 -12.03 -16.70 -3.22
N GLU A 160 -13.03 -17.38 -3.78
CA GLU A 160 -13.01 -18.85 -3.85
C GLU A 160 -11.74 -19.32 -4.57
N LYS A 161 -11.07 -20.30 -3.96
CA LYS A 161 -9.81 -20.84 -4.49
C LYS A 161 -10.15 -21.85 -5.57
N ALA A 162 -9.72 -21.56 -6.80
CA ALA A 162 -9.69 -22.58 -7.84
C ALA A 162 -8.78 -23.74 -7.39
N SER A 163 -9.03 -24.95 -7.92
CA SER A 163 -8.15 -26.10 -7.70
C SER A 163 -6.69 -25.72 -8.00
N GLY A 164 -5.75 -26.18 -7.15
CA GLY A 164 -4.33 -25.86 -7.30
C GLY A 164 -3.91 -24.44 -6.89
N THR A 165 -4.82 -23.66 -6.27
CA THR A 165 -4.53 -22.31 -5.77
C THR A 165 -4.15 -22.29 -4.30
N VAL A 166 -3.02 -21.66 -3.98
CA VAL A 166 -2.55 -21.41 -2.61
C VAL A 166 -2.34 -19.91 -2.40
N ILE A 167 -2.88 -19.38 -1.29
CA ILE A 167 -2.55 -18.03 -0.83
C ILE A 167 -1.21 -18.12 -0.11
N LEU A 168 -0.19 -17.48 -0.67
CA LEU A 168 1.17 -17.49 -0.16
C LEU A 168 1.40 -16.40 0.89
N LYS A 169 0.66 -15.29 0.76
CA LYS A 169 0.82 -14.13 1.63
C LYS A 169 -0.52 -13.44 1.83
N SER A 170 -1.03 -13.44 3.05
CA SER A 170 -2.31 -12.82 3.41
C SER A 170 -2.20 -11.71 4.45
N ARG A 171 -1.02 -11.56 5.06
CA ARG A 171 -0.69 -10.55 6.07
C ARG A 171 0.79 -10.22 6.00
N ARG A 172 1.19 -9.11 6.59
CA ARG A 172 2.60 -8.76 6.78
C ARG A 172 3.21 -9.67 7.82
N THR A 173 4.39 -10.19 7.53
CA THR A 173 5.14 -11.04 8.46
C THR A 173 5.94 -10.20 9.46
N PHE A 174 6.41 -10.86 10.54
CA PHE A 174 7.26 -10.19 11.53
C PHE A 174 8.59 -9.73 10.92
N SER A 175 9.24 -10.56 10.09
CA SER A 175 10.49 -10.20 9.42
C SER A 175 10.33 -9.00 8.49
N GLU A 176 9.25 -8.94 7.71
CA GLU A 176 8.93 -7.76 6.88
C GLU A 176 8.70 -6.51 7.71
N SER A 177 8.02 -6.65 8.85
CA SER A 177 7.79 -5.53 9.76
C SER A 177 9.11 -4.99 10.35
N LEU A 178 10.06 -5.88 10.69
CA LEU A 178 11.40 -5.49 11.14
C LEU A 178 12.19 -4.78 10.04
N ILE A 179 12.18 -5.31 8.81
CA ILE A 179 12.83 -4.68 7.66
C ILE A 179 12.26 -3.27 7.45
N GLU A 180 10.94 -3.12 7.55
CA GLU A 180 10.27 -1.83 7.41
C GLU A 180 10.64 -0.84 8.53
N GLN A 181 10.74 -1.31 9.76
CA GLN A 181 11.26 -0.49 10.86
C GLN A 181 12.70 -0.05 10.62
N GLY A 182 13.55 -0.93 10.08
CA GLY A 182 14.91 -0.60 9.69
C GLY A 182 14.97 0.49 8.60
N ARG A 183 14.10 0.38 7.59
CA ARG A 183 14.00 1.37 6.49
C ARG A 183 13.47 2.72 6.96
N LYS A 184 12.58 2.73 7.94
CA LYS A 184 11.98 3.96 8.48
C LYS A 184 12.99 4.90 9.13
N LYS A 185 14.28 4.52 9.28
CA LYS A 185 15.40 5.31 9.82
C LYS A 185 14.91 6.26 10.90
N ASN A 186 14.95 5.88 12.18
CA ASN A 186 14.49 6.72 13.29
C ASN A 186 15.18 8.10 13.32
N LYS A 187 14.69 9.05 12.51
CA LYS A 187 15.24 10.40 12.35
C LYS A 187 15.23 11.12 13.70
N GLY A 188 14.19 10.90 14.50
CA GLY A 188 14.08 11.44 15.86
C GLY A 188 15.14 10.88 16.83
N CYS A 189 15.39 9.57 16.82
CA CYS A 189 16.42 8.96 17.68
C CYS A 189 17.82 9.41 17.27
N TYR A 190 18.06 9.59 15.97
CA TYR A 190 19.32 10.13 15.45
C TYR A 190 19.54 11.59 15.90
N VAL A 191 18.53 12.46 15.76
CA VAL A 191 18.62 13.86 16.20
C VAL A 191 18.87 13.97 17.71
N ILE A 192 18.17 13.18 18.52
CA ILE A 192 18.37 13.16 19.99
C ILE A 192 19.77 12.65 20.36
N SER A 193 20.25 11.59 19.68
CA SER A 193 21.61 11.06 19.89
C SER A 193 22.69 12.09 19.56
N TRP A 194 22.54 12.82 18.44
CA TRP A 194 23.46 13.90 18.07
C TRP A 194 23.42 15.06 19.06
N ALA A 195 22.24 15.48 19.50
CA ALA A 195 22.10 16.54 20.50
C ALA A 195 22.79 16.16 21.82
N PHE A 196 22.61 14.92 22.28
CA PHE A 196 23.29 14.40 23.47
C PHE A 196 24.82 14.37 23.32
N LEU A 197 25.32 13.87 22.19
CA LEU A 197 26.77 13.84 21.91
C LEU A 197 27.39 15.24 21.87
N LEU A 198 26.68 16.22 21.32
CA LEU A 198 27.13 17.62 21.31
C LEU A 198 27.18 18.22 22.72
N VAL A 199 26.15 17.98 23.54
CA VAL A 199 26.13 18.42 24.94
C VAL A 199 27.27 17.78 25.73
N LEU A 200 27.51 16.48 25.53
CA LEU A 200 28.60 15.76 26.18
C LEU A 200 29.97 16.32 25.77
N ALA A 201 30.20 16.58 24.47
CA ALA A 201 31.43 17.15 23.97
C ALA A 201 31.69 18.55 24.55
N VAL A 202 30.67 19.42 24.59
CA VAL A 202 30.76 20.74 25.23
C VAL A 202 31.07 20.61 26.72
N GLY A 203 30.40 19.69 27.42
CA GLY A 203 30.65 19.41 28.83
C GLY A 203 32.09 18.98 29.10
N VAL A 204 32.65 18.10 28.27
CA VAL A 204 34.06 17.67 28.37
C VAL A 204 35.01 18.84 28.13
N VAL A 205 34.77 19.67 27.12
CA VAL A 205 35.61 20.86 26.86
C VAL A 205 35.57 21.86 28.02
N LEU A 206 34.39 22.12 28.58
CA LEU A 206 34.23 23.02 29.73
C LEU A 206 34.90 22.44 30.98
N ALA A 207 34.77 21.14 31.23
CA ALA A 207 35.43 20.47 32.35
C ALA A 207 36.97 20.54 32.21
N LEU A 208 37.51 20.26 31.03
CA LEU A 208 38.95 20.35 30.75
C LEU A 208 39.48 21.77 30.94
N LYS A 209 38.74 22.80 30.49
CA LYS A 209 39.08 24.21 30.76
C LYS A 209 39.05 24.55 32.24
N SER A 210 38.06 24.04 32.98
CA SER A 210 37.96 24.30 34.43
C SER A 210 39.08 23.64 35.24
N CYS A 211 39.67 22.55 34.73
CA CYS A 211 40.80 21.85 35.32
C CYS A 211 42.17 22.39 34.85
N GLY A 212 42.21 23.49 34.07
CA GLY A 212 43.46 24.11 33.60
C GLY A 212 44.21 23.31 32.55
N ALA A 213 43.54 22.37 31.86
CA ALA A 213 44.16 21.51 30.86
C ALA A 213 44.38 22.19 29.49
N PHE A 214 43.97 23.45 29.32
CA PHE A 214 44.30 24.40 28.25
C PHE A 214 43.86 25.81 28.67
#